data_AF-A0A7W0IRU3-F1
#
_entry.id   AF-A0A7W0IRU3-F1
#
_cell.length_a   1.000
_cell.length_b   1.000
_cell.length_c   1.000
_cell.angle_alpha   90.00
_cell.angle_beta   90.00
_cell.angle_gamma   90.00
#
_symmetry.space_group_name_H-M   'P 1'
#
loop_
_entity.id
_entity.type
_entity.pdbx_description
1 polymer ?
#
loop_
_entity_poly.entity_id
_entity_poly.type
_entity_poly.pdbx_seq_one_letter_code
_entity_poly.pdbx_strand_id
1 'polypeptide(L)'
;MSISEDIRILLVEDAVTMRKIEINTLKSLGFKNIIEAGDGQVASEILKEQGAVDLVISDWNMPNMGGYDLLVWLRQQEQFQKVPFLMATGQSDRSQAKAAMEAGANGLIAKPFGAAELREKMEEAMGVKKDIISGGAAGIQIGVSGKVKLRMAHIQITDHLILGVVKHWIDKGEVVPKHFELETQCLPGWNPVQKALEEGSVDGALILAPIAMDLFNYGVPIKLVLFAHRSGSIFVRNHQGEYGEPYQNFFRKRSFLIPHKMSVHHMLAHMFFAGAGLKSSMDKGDDVDVNLEVVAPVNMPDFLRENSDVCGFMVAEPIGTKSIAAGIADLQFLSNEIWSNHPCCVVTIRDDFTEQHRDAVYELTELLVKAGKFVEKKPDTAAEIAVAFLDPEKKLGLKVPVLKNVLREPEGIKTGDLYPSKEDLAKMQQYMHHVMGVGALIDLDRFVDSQYADVACAGMARVTSFVKNSVDVINKILRHKDEEVGAAKTMLAREGRYLTFMLNNQEFGVNILKVKEIIKMMDFVKVHQVPSYAKGVINLRERVIPIIDLRAKLGMPEIQYNDRSCIVIVESDFHHESKQIGVVVDTVSEVMSFKASEIEEPPSFGASVNTSYILGMAKAGSKVKILIDIDQALH
;
A
#
# COMPACT_ATOMS: atom_id res chain seq x y z
N MET A 1 -12.51 -10.37 26.98
CA MET A 1 -13.86 -10.29 26.37
C MET A 1 -13.78 -9.36 25.17
N SER A 2 -14.66 -9.46 24.17
CA SER A 2 -14.76 -8.51 23.05
C SER A 2 -15.92 -7.55 23.27
N ILE A 3 -15.91 -6.36 22.67
CA ILE A 3 -17.05 -5.43 22.72
C ILE A 3 -18.26 -6.06 22.00
N SER A 4 -19.47 -5.83 22.52
CA SER A 4 -20.72 -6.22 21.85
C SER A 4 -20.91 -5.47 20.53
N GLU A 5 -21.33 -6.15 19.47
CA GLU A 5 -21.59 -5.54 18.16
C GLU A 5 -22.87 -4.67 18.14
N ASP A 6 -23.71 -4.77 19.18
CA ASP A 6 -24.98 -4.03 19.30
C ASP A 6 -24.84 -2.64 19.96
N ILE A 7 -23.62 -2.20 20.28
CA ILE A 7 -23.41 -0.87 20.88
C ILE A 7 -23.79 0.27 19.92
N ARG A 8 -24.26 1.38 20.47
CA ARG A 8 -24.57 2.62 19.74
C ARG A 8 -23.34 3.51 19.66
N ILE A 9 -22.84 3.70 18.45
CA ILE A 9 -21.64 4.48 18.17
C ILE A 9 -22.04 5.80 17.52
N LEU A 10 -21.65 6.93 18.10
CA LEU A 10 -21.74 8.23 17.45
C LEU A 10 -20.41 8.53 16.77
N LEU A 11 -20.40 8.52 15.43
CA LEU A 11 -19.26 8.88 14.60
C LEU A 11 -19.42 10.34 14.13
N VAL A 12 -18.45 11.18 14.47
CA VAL A 12 -18.43 12.60 14.16
C VAL A 12 -17.25 12.90 13.23
N GLU A 13 -17.52 13.19 11.96
CA GLU A 13 -16.52 13.40 10.91
C GLU A 13 -17.09 14.30 9.80
N ASP A 14 -16.34 15.35 9.44
CA ASP A 14 -16.79 16.40 8.52
C ASP A 14 -16.49 16.05 7.05
N ALA A 15 -15.41 15.31 6.76
CA ALA A 15 -15.16 14.79 5.42
C ALA A 15 -16.14 13.66 5.10
N VAL A 16 -17.07 13.92 4.19
CA VAL A 16 -18.04 12.94 3.71
C VAL A 16 -17.38 11.63 3.26
N THR A 17 -16.25 11.72 2.55
CA THR A 17 -15.48 10.56 2.08
C THR A 17 -14.90 9.78 3.27
N MET A 18 -14.20 10.46 4.18
CA MET A 18 -13.63 9.84 5.38
C MET A 18 -14.70 9.21 6.27
N ARG A 19 -15.83 9.91 6.50
CA ARG A 19 -16.95 9.39 7.26
C ARG A 19 -17.47 8.08 6.67
N LYS A 20 -17.63 8.00 5.34
CA LYS A 20 -18.03 6.76 4.66
C LYS A 20 -17.00 5.64 4.87
N ILE A 21 -15.71 5.94 4.79
CA ILE A 21 -14.62 4.99 5.02
C ILE A 21 -14.68 4.42 6.45
N GLU A 22 -14.85 5.29 7.43
CA GLU A 22 -14.92 4.92 8.85
C GLU A 22 -16.19 4.12 9.16
N ILE A 23 -17.33 4.49 8.56
CA ILE A 23 -18.58 3.72 8.66
C ILE A 23 -18.40 2.33 8.06
N ASN A 24 -17.81 2.22 6.87
CA ASN A 24 -17.58 0.93 6.24
C ASN A 24 -16.62 0.06 7.08
N THR A 25 -15.61 0.70 7.69
CA THR A 25 -14.70 0.04 8.63
C THR A 25 -15.47 -0.49 9.84
N LEU A 26 -16.30 0.32 10.49
CA LEU A 26 -17.16 -0.10 11.61
C LEU A 26 -18.14 -1.22 11.20
N LYS A 27 -18.75 -1.14 10.02
CA LYS A 27 -19.66 -2.18 9.49
C LYS A 27 -18.94 -3.50 9.23
N SER A 28 -17.73 -3.47 8.68
CA SER A 28 -16.90 -4.67 8.48
C SER A 28 -16.51 -5.35 9.78
N LEU A 29 -16.51 -4.61 10.90
CA LEU A 29 -16.33 -5.13 12.25
C LEU A 29 -17.63 -5.66 12.88
N GLY A 30 -18.75 -5.63 12.17
CA GLY A 30 -20.04 -6.15 12.64
C GLY A 30 -20.94 -5.14 13.35
N PHE A 31 -20.48 -3.89 13.57
CA PHE A 31 -21.29 -2.87 14.25
C PHE A 31 -22.44 -2.39 13.35
N LYS A 32 -23.65 -2.37 13.92
CA LYS A 32 -24.89 -2.05 13.18
C LYS A 32 -25.46 -0.67 13.53
N ASN A 33 -25.25 -0.22 14.77
CA ASN A 33 -25.89 0.98 15.31
C ASN A 33 -24.94 2.17 15.26
N ILE A 34 -24.70 2.70 14.06
CA ILE A 34 -23.81 3.85 13.82
C ILE A 34 -24.67 5.09 13.56
N ILE A 35 -24.48 6.13 14.37
CA ILE A 35 -25.10 7.44 14.25
C ILE A 35 -24.04 8.39 13.67
N GLU A 36 -24.42 9.18 12.67
CA GLU A 36 -23.49 10.05 11.95
C GLU A 36 -23.71 11.52 12.34
N ALA A 37 -22.62 12.25 12.52
CA ALA A 37 -22.62 13.70 12.64
C ALA A 37 -21.50 14.31 11.79
N GLY A 38 -21.76 15.47 11.19
CA GLY A 38 -20.78 16.18 10.37
C GLY A 38 -19.85 17.10 11.17
N ASP A 39 -20.22 17.46 12.39
CA ASP A 39 -19.41 18.27 13.30
C ASP A 39 -19.89 18.10 14.76
N GLY A 40 -19.17 18.74 15.70
CA GLY A 40 -19.50 18.67 17.12
C GLY A 40 -20.83 19.32 17.48
N GLN A 41 -21.30 20.30 16.72
CA GLN A 41 -22.55 21.01 17.00
C GLN A 41 -23.72 20.07 16.73
N VAL A 42 -23.74 19.45 15.55
CA VAL A 42 -24.72 18.42 15.15
C VAL A 42 -24.65 17.22 16.11
N ALA A 43 -23.44 16.78 16.49
CA ALA A 43 -23.27 15.71 17.45
C ALA A 43 -23.91 16.04 18.82
N SER A 44 -23.73 17.27 19.31
CA SER A 44 -24.31 17.72 20.58
C SER A 44 -25.85 17.76 20.54
N GLU A 45 -26.44 18.11 19.40
CA GLU A 45 -27.90 18.14 19.20
C GLU A 45 -28.47 16.72 19.18
N ILE A 46 -27.84 15.81 18.43
CA ILE A 46 -28.19 14.39 18.42
C ILE A 46 -28.14 13.79 19.83
N LEU A 47 -27.09 14.10 20.60
CA LEU A 47 -26.95 13.62 21.98
C LEU A 47 -28.07 14.13 22.89
N LYS A 48 -28.47 15.41 22.77
CA LYS A 48 -29.58 15.99 23.54
C LYS A 48 -30.93 15.34 23.20
N GLU A 49 -31.16 15.02 21.93
CA GLU A 49 -32.44 14.46 21.46
C GLU A 49 -32.56 12.96 21.71
N GLN A 50 -31.49 12.19 21.46
CA GLN A 50 -31.53 10.72 21.46
C GLN A 50 -30.95 10.08 22.73
N GLY A 51 -30.18 10.84 23.52
CA GLY A 51 -29.85 10.57 24.93
C GLY A 51 -28.98 9.36 25.27
N ALA A 52 -28.75 8.41 24.37
CA ALA A 52 -28.01 7.19 24.69
C ALA A 52 -27.09 6.75 23.55
N VAL A 53 -25.79 6.93 23.78
CA VAL A 53 -24.69 6.38 22.98
C VAL A 53 -23.72 5.68 23.93
N ASP A 54 -23.10 4.59 23.44
CA ASP A 54 -22.18 3.77 24.21
C ASP A 54 -20.71 4.14 23.92
N LEU A 55 -20.45 4.82 22.80
CA LEU A 55 -19.13 5.29 22.38
C LEU A 55 -19.28 6.50 21.45
N VAL A 56 -18.45 7.51 21.64
CA VAL A 56 -18.24 8.59 20.66
C VAL A 56 -16.88 8.41 20.00
N ILE A 57 -16.85 8.44 18.68
CA ILE A 57 -15.64 8.52 17.86
C ILE A 57 -15.72 9.86 17.13
N SER A 58 -14.77 10.75 17.38
CA SER A 58 -14.83 12.12 16.84
C SER A 58 -13.54 12.49 16.14
N ASP A 59 -13.64 13.11 14.96
CA ASP A 59 -12.52 13.88 14.43
C ASP A 59 -12.14 15.02 15.36
N TRP A 60 -10.86 15.39 15.34
CA TRP A 60 -10.38 16.57 16.05
C TRP A 60 -10.79 17.87 15.35
N ASN A 61 -10.56 17.97 14.03
CA ASN A 61 -10.65 19.22 13.26
C ASN A 61 -11.93 19.27 12.43
N MET A 62 -12.99 19.82 13.01
CA MET A 62 -14.29 19.96 12.34
C MET A 62 -14.72 21.43 12.32
N PRO A 63 -15.50 21.85 11.30
CA PRO A 63 -16.11 23.18 11.29
C PRO A 63 -17.09 23.34 12.45
N ASN A 64 -17.42 24.59 12.80
CA ASN A 64 -18.35 24.98 13.87
C ASN A 64 -17.90 24.60 15.29
N MET A 65 -17.82 23.30 15.60
CA MET A 65 -17.39 22.75 16.87
C MET A 65 -16.46 21.56 16.62
N GLY A 66 -15.19 21.72 16.99
CA GLY A 66 -14.18 20.66 16.84
C GLY A 66 -14.37 19.52 17.85
N GLY A 67 -13.64 18.43 17.66
CA GLY A 67 -13.72 17.25 18.53
C GLY A 67 -13.29 17.52 19.96
N TYR A 68 -12.27 18.36 20.14
CA TYR A 68 -11.83 18.78 21.47
C TYR A 68 -12.92 19.54 22.23
N ASP A 69 -13.58 20.49 21.57
CA ASP A 69 -14.68 21.25 22.17
C ASP A 69 -15.87 20.34 22.47
N LEU A 70 -16.18 19.40 21.56
CA LEU A 70 -17.21 18.38 21.78
C LEU A 70 -16.89 17.52 23.01
N LEU A 71 -15.65 17.07 23.16
CA LEU A 71 -15.20 16.31 24.33
C LEU A 71 -15.38 17.11 25.62
N VAL A 72 -14.90 18.35 25.66
CA VAL A 72 -15.04 19.24 26.82
C VAL A 72 -16.51 19.45 27.16
N TRP A 73 -17.35 19.73 26.16
CA TRP A 73 -18.79 19.89 26.33
C TRP A 73 -19.43 18.61 26.90
N LEU A 74 -19.08 17.45 26.36
CA LEU A 74 -19.61 16.15 26.75
C LEU A 74 -19.25 15.79 28.21
N ARG A 75 -18.05 16.17 28.67
CA ARG A 75 -17.61 16.02 30.07
C ARG A 75 -18.29 16.99 31.05
N GLN A 76 -18.92 18.05 30.54
CA GLN A 76 -19.75 18.96 31.35
C GLN A 76 -21.20 18.47 31.48
N GLN A 77 -21.64 17.50 30.67
CA GLN A 77 -23.00 16.95 30.75
C GLN A 77 -23.04 15.77 31.75
N GLU A 78 -23.86 15.88 32.81
CA GLU A 78 -24.00 14.81 33.82
C GLU A 78 -24.36 13.45 33.20
N GLN A 79 -25.21 13.46 32.15
CA GLN A 79 -25.66 12.24 31.47
C GLN A 79 -24.57 11.57 30.63
N PHE A 80 -23.61 12.32 30.08
CA PHE A 80 -22.61 11.80 29.13
C PHE A 80 -21.19 11.74 29.71
N GLN A 81 -21.01 12.18 30.96
CA GLN A 81 -19.69 12.32 31.59
C GLN A 81 -18.81 11.07 31.48
N LYS A 82 -19.41 9.88 31.53
CA LYS A 82 -18.72 8.58 31.51
C LYS A 82 -18.73 7.90 30.14
N VAL A 83 -19.38 8.48 29.14
CA VAL A 83 -19.41 7.89 27.80
C VAL A 83 -17.98 7.82 27.27
N PRO A 84 -17.50 6.63 26.88
CA PRO A 84 -16.22 6.45 26.23
C PRO A 84 -16.08 7.39 25.03
N PHE A 85 -14.98 8.13 24.98
CA PHE A 85 -14.67 9.06 23.91
C PHE A 85 -13.34 8.69 23.28
N LEU A 86 -13.38 8.23 22.02
CA LEU A 86 -12.22 7.94 21.21
C LEU A 86 -11.96 9.13 20.29
N MET A 87 -10.89 9.88 20.54
CA MET A 87 -10.51 11.00 19.69
C MET A 87 -9.73 10.48 18.49
N ALA A 88 -10.21 10.79 17.30
CA ALA A 88 -9.50 10.51 16.07
C ALA A 88 -8.68 11.74 15.66
N THR A 89 -7.36 11.61 15.62
CA THR A 89 -6.43 12.72 15.37
C THR A 89 -5.59 12.46 14.13
N GLY A 90 -5.16 13.53 13.45
CA GLY A 90 -4.11 13.41 12.42
C GLY A 90 -2.82 12.81 12.99
N GLN A 91 -2.15 11.96 12.22
CA GLN A 91 -1.04 11.06 12.59
C GLN A 91 0.22 11.67 13.26
N SER A 92 0.23 12.95 13.63
CA SER A 92 1.46 13.65 14.06
C SER A 92 1.29 14.66 15.18
N ASP A 93 0.07 14.91 15.65
CA ASP A 93 -0.14 16.00 16.58
C ASP A 93 -0.11 15.50 18.03
N ARG A 94 1.10 15.14 18.50
CA ARG A 94 1.34 14.69 19.88
C ARG A 94 0.86 15.72 20.91
N SER A 95 0.82 17.00 20.54
CA SER A 95 0.32 18.08 21.40
C SER A 95 -1.20 18.01 21.58
N GLN A 96 -1.95 17.78 20.49
CA GLN A 96 -3.39 17.53 20.51
C GLN A 96 -3.71 16.23 21.26
N ALA A 97 -2.97 15.16 20.99
CA ALA A 97 -3.10 13.88 21.68
C ALA A 97 -3.04 14.05 23.21
N LYS A 98 -2.03 14.78 23.70
CA LYS A 98 -1.89 15.07 25.13
C LYS A 98 -3.08 15.88 25.66
N ALA A 99 -3.49 16.93 24.96
CA ALA A 99 -4.61 17.78 25.36
C ALA A 99 -5.95 17.02 25.43
N ALA A 100 -6.24 16.14 24.47
CA ALA A 100 -7.45 15.28 24.52
C ALA A 100 -7.44 14.36 25.73
N MET A 101 -6.30 13.72 26.03
CA MET A 101 -6.20 12.83 27.19
C MET A 101 -6.39 13.59 28.51
N GLU A 102 -5.80 14.77 28.64
CA GLU A 102 -5.99 15.66 29.81
C GLU A 102 -7.44 16.15 29.95
N ALA A 103 -8.15 16.37 28.84
CA ALA A 103 -9.58 16.69 28.81
C ALA A 103 -10.49 15.47 29.07
N GLY A 104 -9.92 14.28 29.27
CA GLY A 104 -10.66 13.08 29.64
C GLY A 104 -11.12 12.21 28.47
N ALA A 105 -10.45 12.26 27.31
CA ALA A 105 -10.61 11.23 26.28
C ALA A 105 -10.20 9.85 26.84
N ASN A 106 -10.89 8.79 26.40
CA ASN A 106 -10.63 7.42 26.83
C ASN A 106 -9.60 6.71 25.95
N GLY A 107 -9.34 7.26 24.77
CA GLY A 107 -8.32 6.78 23.86
C GLY A 107 -8.11 7.74 22.70
N LEU A 108 -7.07 7.46 21.94
CA LEU A 108 -6.73 8.16 20.71
C LEU A 108 -6.61 7.14 19.58
N ILE A 109 -7.03 7.53 18.38
CA ILE A 109 -6.82 6.76 17.17
C ILE A 109 -6.26 7.65 16.06
N ALA A 110 -5.25 7.16 15.37
CA ALA A 110 -4.59 7.92 14.34
C ALA A 110 -5.32 7.76 13.01
N LYS A 111 -5.66 8.87 12.35
CA LYS A 111 -6.36 8.86 11.07
C LYS A 111 -5.43 8.71 9.87
N PRO A 112 -5.81 7.91 8.86
CA PRO A 112 -6.92 6.95 8.85
C PRO A 112 -6.49 5.67 9.58
N PHE A 113 -7.49 4.94 10.06
CA PHE A 113 -7.31 3.70 10.80
C PHE A 113 -7.96 2.52 10.08
N GLY A 114 -7.35 1.35 10.21
CA GLY A 114 -7.92 0.10 9.71
C GLY A 114 -8.85 -0.56 10.73
N ALA A 115 -9.60 -1.57 10.28
CA ALA A 115 -10.56 -2.31 11.12
C ALA A 115 -9.92 -2.90 12.39
N ALA A 116 -8.72 -3.47 12.29
CA ALA A 116 -8.03 -4.08 13.43
C ALA A 116 -7.64 -3.03 14.50
N GLU A 117 -7.03 -1.92 14.07
CA GLU A 117 -6.63 -0.82 14.95
C GLU A 117 -7.84 -0.15 15.60
N LEU A 118 -8.90 0.09 14.81
CA LEU A 118 -10.15 0.64 15.33
C LEU A 118 -10.75 -0.24 16.41
N ARG A 119 -10.85 -1.56 16.18
CA ARG A 119 -11.36 -2.50 17.19
C ARG A 119 -10.51 -2.46 18.46
N GLU A 120 -9.19 -2.49 18.34
CA GLU A 120 -8.28 -2.42 19.48
C GLU A 120 -8.51 -1.15 20.30
N LYS A 121 -8.56 0.01 19.64
CA LYS A 121 -8.76 1.31 20.31
C LYS A 121 -10.14 1.47 20.92
N MET A 122 -11.18 0.91 20.30
CA MET A 122 -12.51 0.84 20.91
C MET A 122 -12.47 0.00 22.18
N GLU A 123 -11.85 -1.19 22.15
CA GLU A 123 -11.73 -2.09 23.31
C GLU A 123 -11.01 -1.42 24.47
N GLU A 124 -9.87 -0.77 24.19
CA GLU A 124 -9.13 0.04 25.17
C GLU A 124 -9.99 1.15 25.76
N ALA A 125 -10.65 1.96 24.92
CA ALA A 125 -11.44 3.11 25.36
C ALA A 125 -12.66 2.70 26.21
N MET A 126 -13.23 1.53 25.94
CA MET A 126 -14.36 0.98 26.70
C MET A 126 -13.94 0.17 27.93
N GLY A 127 -12.65 0.12 28.26
CA GLY A 127 -12.14 -0.55 29.47
C GLY A 127 -12.17 -2.07 29.40
N VAL A 128 -12.23 -2.65 28.21
CA VAL A 128 -12.17 -4.10 28.00
C VAL A 128 -10.72 -4.54 28.21
N LYS A 129 -10.43 -5.13 29.39
CA LYS A 129 -9.13 -5.76 29.64
C LYS A 129 -8.91 -6.91 28.66
N LYS A 130 -7.95 -6.73 27.76
CA LYS A 130 -7.29 -7.84 27.08
C LYS A 130 -6.22 -8.40 28.01
N ASP A 131 -6.20 -9.73 28.14
CA ASP A 131 -4.93 -10.42 28.29
C ASP A 131 -4.11 -9.97 27.08
N ILE A 132 -3.06 -9.19 27.35
CA ILE A 132 -2.18 -8.63 26.34
C ILE A 132 -1.77 -9.80 25.44
N ILE A 133 -2.22 -9.82 24.18
CA ILE A 133 -1.53 -10.58 23.15
C ILE A 133 -0.14 -9.99 23.21
N SER A 134 0.79 -10.78 23.75
CA SER A 134 2.15 -10.36 24.06
C SER A 134 2.80 -9.74 22.83
N GLY A 135 2.71 -8.40 22.71
CA GLY A 135 3.78 -7.63 22.09
C GLY A 135 5.04 -8.12 22.78
N GLY A 136 6.00 -8.62 21.99
CA GLY A 136 7.17 -9.32 22.50
C GLY A 136 7.77 -8.57 23.68
N ALA A 137 8.13 -9.30 24.74
CA ALA A 137 8.60 -8.71 26.00
C ALA A 137 9.58 -7.56 25.75
N ALA A 138 9.30 -6.38 26.31
CA ALA A 138 10.13 -5.21 26.16
C ALA A 138 11.56 -5.47 26.69
N GLY A 139 12.55 -4.86 26.05
CA GLY A 139 13.96 -5.01 26.42
C GLY A 139 14.67 -6.19 25.77
N ILE A 140 15.97 -6.30 26.04
CA ILE A 140 16.88 -7.25 25.39
C ILE A 140 16.50 -8.69 25.71
N GLN A 141 16.48 -9.55 24.68
CA GLN A 141 16.16 -10.96 24.81
C GLN A 141 17.32 -11.85 24.35
N ILE A 142 17.46 -13.01 24.97
CA ILE A 142 18.43 -14.04 24.56
C ILE A 142 17.70 -15.16 23.81
N GLY A 143 18.29 -15.56 22.70
CA GLY A 143 17.81 -16.61 21.82
C GLY A 143 18.17 -18.02 22.29
N VAL A 144 17.66 -19.02 21.59
CA VAL A 144 17.87 -20.44 21.96
C VAL A 144 19.32 -20.88 21.82
N SER A 145 20.10 -20.22 20.97
CA SER A 145 21.54 -20.46 20.80
C SER A 145 22.41 -19.73 21.83
N GLY A 146 21.81 -18.94 22.73
CA GLY A 146 22.53 -18.10 23.69
C GLY A 146 22.99 -16.74 23.13
N LYS A 147 22.73 -16.46 21.85
CA LYS A 147 22.97 -15.14 21.23
C LYS A 147 21.86 -14.16 21.58
N VAL A 148 22.12 -12.86 21.45
CA VAL A 148 21.05 -11.87 21.60
C VAL A 148 20.04 -12.01 20.46
N LYS A 149 18.75 -11.88 20.74
CA LYS A 149 17.73 -11.72 19.70
C LYS A 149 17.75 -10.27 19.23
N LEU A 150 17.82 -10.07 17.93
CA LEU A 150 17.67 -8.78 17.29
C LEU A 150 16.33 -8.77 16.55
N ARG A 151 15.34 -8.07 17.13
CA ARG A 151 14.00 -7.92 16.56
C ARG A 151 13.93 -6.67 15.69
N MET A 152 13.67 -6.86 14.40
CA MET A 152 13.61 -5.79 13.40
C MET A 152 12.19 -5.62 12.85
N ALA A 153 11.58 -4.45 13.06
CA ALA A 153 10.31 -4.09 12.43
C ALA A 153 10.50 -3.66 10.96
N HIS A 154 9.53 -4.00 10.12
CA HIS A 154 9.45 -3.54 8.73
C HIS A 154 7.99 -3.57 8.23
N ILE A 155 7.73 -2.95 7.08
CA ILE A 155 6.46 -3.07 6.34
C ILE A 155 6.66 -3.69 4.94
N GLN A 156 5.57 -3.88 4.19
CA GLN A 156 5.51 -4.61 2.92
C GLN A 156 5.92 -3.79 1.68
N ILE A 157 7.14 -3.23 1.69
CA ILE A 157 7.68 -2.40 0.60
C ILE A 157 9.11 -2.83 0.20
N THR A 158 9.50 -2.56 -1.05
CA THR A 158 10.83 -2.96 -1.56
C THR A 158 11.98 -2.24 -0.87
N ASP A 159 11.73 -1.08 -0.28
CA ASP A 159 12.67 -0.32 0.56
C ASP A 159 13.28 -1.17 1.67
N HIS A 160 12.57 -2.22 2.09
CA HIS A 160 12.96 -3.11 3.18
C HIS A 160 13.54 -4.45 2.72
N LEU A 161 13.68 -4.66 1.40
CA LEU A 161 14.08 -5.94 0.82
C LEU A 161 15.47 -6.40 1.29
N ILE A 162 16.38 -5.47 1.59
CA ILE A 162 17.71 -5.85 2.10
C ILE A 162 17.63 -6.65 3.40
N LEU A 163 16.67 -6.34 4.29
CA LEU A 163 16.41 -7.13 5.50
C LEU A 163 15.85 -8.51 5.14
N GLY A 164 14.96 -8.56 4.14
CA GLY A 164 14.40 -9.81 3.63
C GLY A 164 15.44 -10.76 3.03
N VAL A 165 16.42 -10.21 2.32
CA VAL A 165 17.56 -10.98 1.78
C VAL A 165 18.44 -11.52 2.90
N VAL A 166 18.76 -10.70 3.92
CA VAL A 166 19.51 -11.19 5.10
C VAL A 166 18.74 -12.31 5.80
N LYS A 167 17.44 -12.12 6.05
CA LYS A 167 16.59 -13.15 6.63
C LYS A 167 16.57 -14.42 5.80
N HIS A 168 16.45 -14.30 4.48
CA HIS A 168 16.48 -15.45 3.58
C HIS A 168 17.77 -16.25 3.68
N TRP A 169 18.92 -15.58 3.70
CA TRP A 169 20.23 -16.25 3.86
C TRP A 169 20.35 -16.97 5.20
N ILE A 170 19.84 -16.37 6.27
CA ILE A 170 19.84 -16.99 7.60
C ILE A 170 18.92 -18.21 7.63
N ASP A 171 17.69 -18.09 7.16
CA ASP A 171 16.70 -19.17 7.15
C ASP A 171 17.15 -20.35 6.26
N LYS A 172 17.94 -20.10 5.22
CA LYS A 172 18.56 -21.12 4.36
C LYS A 172 19.87 -21.70 4.90
N GLY A 173 20.40 -21.15 6.00
CA GLY A 173 21.69 -21.55 6.55
C GLY A 173 22.90 -21.12 5.70
N GLU A 174 22.70 -20.24 4.72
CA GLU A 174 23.78 -19.67 3.90
C GLU A 174 24.65 -18.70 4.71
N VAL A 175 24.04 -18.05 5.70
CA VAL A 175 24.71 -17.18 6.68
C VAL A 175 24.25 -17.58 8.08
N VAL A 176 25.20 -17.73 9.01
CA VAL A 176 24.90 -17.92 10.43
C VAL A 176 25.53 -16.76 11.19
N PRO A 177 24.75 -15.75 11.63
CA PRO A 177 25.29 -14.62 12.36
C PRO A 177 25.95 -15.09 13.65
N LYS A 178 27.09 -14.50 14.01
CA LYS A 178 27.88 -14.87 15.19
C LYS A 178 27.29 -14.26 16.45
N HIS A 179 26.78 -13.04 16.36
CA HIS A 179 26.44 -12.23 17.53
C HIS A 179 24.95 -12.19 17.84
N PHE A 180 24.07 -12.50 16.88
CA PHE A 180 22.62 -12.40 17.07
C PHE A 180 21.80 -13.54 16.44
N GLU A 181 20.56 -13.65 16.88
CA GLU A 181 19.45 -14.35 16.19
C GLU A 181 18.51 -13.29 15.61
N LEU A 182 18.19 -13.37 14.31
CA LEU A 182 17.31 -12.39 13.67
C LEU A 182 15.85 -12.77 13.81
N GLU A 183 15.04 -11.84 14.30
CA GLU A 183 13.58 -11.92 14.25
C GLU A 183 13.04 -10.70 13.50
N THR A 184 12.10 -10.91 12.57
CA THR A 184 11.51 -9.82 11.79
C THR A 184 10.02 -9.70 12.06
N GLN A 185 9.53 -8.49 12.27
CA GLN A 185 8.11 -8.20 12.48
C GLN A 185 7.58 -7.38 11.31
N CYS A 186 6.72 -7.99 10.51
CA CYS A 186 6.08 -7.38 9.34
C CYS A 186 4.79 -6.69 9.79
N LEU A 187 4.84 -5.36 9.94
CA LEU A 187 3.75 -4.54 10.48
C LEU A 187 2.92 -3.88 9.36
N PRO A 188 1.63 -3.59 9.56
CA PRO A 188 0.72 -3.18 8.48
C PRO A 188 0.89 -1.71 8.03
N GLY A 189 1.71 -0.92 8.73
CA GLY A 189 1.92 0.49 8.41
C GLY A 189 2.91 1.16 9.35
N TRP A 190 3.07 2.48 9.22
CA TRP A 190 4.10 3.23 9.94
C TRP A 190 3.80 3.49 11.42
N ASN A 191 2.54 3.68 11.81
CA ASN A 191 2.20 3.93 13.23
C ASN A 191 2.50 2.71 14.11
N PRO A 192 2.17 1.47 13.71
CA PRO A 192 2.61 0.29 14.46
C PRO A 192 4.13 0.17 14.58
N VAL A 193 4.89 0.53 13.54
CA VAL A 193 6.37 0.54 13.61
C VAL A 193 6.86 1.56 14.63
N GLN A 194 6.27 2.76 14.65
CA GLN A 194 6.58 3.79 15.66
C GLN A 194 6.31 3.28 17.07
N LYS A 195 5.09 2.76 17.32
CA LYS A 195 4.68 2.20 18.61
C LYS A 195 5.64 1.11 19.08
N ALA A 196 6.03 0.20 18.18
CA ALA A 196 6.94 -0.89 18.50
C ALA A 196 8.34 -0.39 18.92
N LEU A 197 8.86 0.63 18.24
CA LEU A 197 10.12 1.28 18.62
C LEU A 197 9.99 2.02 19.95
N GLU A 198 8.90 2.74 20.18
CA GLU A 198 8.67 3.51 21.42
C GLU A 198 8.60 2.58 22.64
N GLU A 199 7.81 1.52 22.54
CA GLU A 199 7.59 0.54 23.61
C GLU A 199 8.80 -0.40 23.82
N GLY A 200 9.76 -0.42 22.89
CA GLY A 200 10.91 -1.33 22.94
C GLY A 200 10.51 -2.80 22.76
N SER A 201 9.41 -3.06 22.06
CA SER A 201 8.99 -4.42 21.65
C SER A 201 9.78 -4.92 20.44
N VAL A 202 10.49 -4.02 19.75
CA VAL A 202 11.55 -4.30 18.78
C VAL A 202 12.83 -3.55 19.13
N ASP A 203 13.96 -4.09 18.70
CA ASP A 203 15.29 -3.55 18.97
C ASP A 203 15.76 -2.59 17.87
N GLY A 204 15.13 -2.67 16.69
CA GLY A 204 15.34 -1.77 15.58
C GLY A 204 14.25 -1.85 14.52
N ALA A 205 14.33 -0.98 13.53
CA ALA A 205 13.38 -0.97 12.42
C ALA A 205 13.99 -0.42 11.13
N LEU A 206 13.45 -0.86 10.00
CA LEU A 206 13.53 -0.11 8.76
C LEU A 206 12.31 0.82 8.70
N ILE A 207 12.56 2.13 8.73
CA ILE A 207 11.54 3.15 8.95
C ILE A 207 11.83 4.41 8.12
N LEU A 208 10.79 5.19 7.80
CA LEU A 208 10.95 6.49 7.14
C LEU A 208 11.88 7.43 7.93
N ALA A 209 12.83 8.05 7.25
CA ALA A 209 13.77 8.99 7.87
C ALA A 209 13.07 10.12 8.66
N PRO A 210 12.03 10.80 8.13
CA PRO A 210 11.34 11.83 8.91
C PRO A 210 10.66 11.30 10.19
N ILE A 211 10.12 10.07 10.16
CA ILE A 211 9.55 9.45 11.36
C ILE A 211 10.64 9.18 12.38
N ALA A 212 11.77 8.61 11.97
CA ALA A 212 12.88 8.36 12.87
C ALA A 212 13.44 9.64 13.50
N MET A 213 13.53 10.73 12.72
CA MET A 213 13.92 12.04 13.24
C MET A 213 12.91 12.58 14.25
N ASP A 214 11.61 12.41 13.99
CA ASP A 214 10.53 12.80 14.91
C ASP A 214 10.60 12.02 16.24
N LEU A 215 10.70 10.69 16.17
CA LEU A 215 10.86 9.82 17.33
C LEU A 215 12.08 10.22 18.18
N PHE A 216 13.22 10.45 17.54
CA PHE A 216 14.43 10.91 18.21
C PHE A 216 14.23 12.27 18.89
N ASN A 217 13.57 13.21 18.23
CA ASN A 217 13.25 14.53 18.79
C ASN A 217 12.40 14.44 20.06
N TYR A 218 11.49 13.47 20.13
CA TYR A 218 10.64 13.21 21.29
C TYR A 218 11.27 12.30 22.35
N GLY A 219 12.57 11.98 22.22
CA GLY A 219 13.34 11.28 23.25
C GLY A 219 13.23 9.76 23.20
N VAL A 220 12.72 9.19 22.10
CA VAL A 220 12.83 7.74 21.87
C VAL A 220 14.31 7.41 21.66
N PRO A 221 14.88 6.45 22.42
CA PRO A 221 16.32 6.19 22.43
C PRO A 221 16.72 5.40 21.18
N ILE A 222 16.75 6.02 20.01
CA ILE A 222 17.12 5.40 18.72
C ILE A 222 18.21 6.18 18.00
N LYS A 223 19.02 5.46 17.22
CA LYS A 223 20.00 6.03 16.28
C LYS A 223 19.80 5.49 14.90
N LEU A 224 20.10 6.33 13.92
CA LEU A 224 20.25 5.91 12.53
C LEU A 224 21.66 5.33 12.34
N VAL A 225 21.74 4.07 11.92
CA VAL A 225 23.02 3.37 11.70
C VAL A 225 23.35 3.15 10.21
N LEU A 226 22.34 3.15 9.34
CA LEU A 226 22.49 2.91 7.90
C LEU A 226 21.28 3.49 7.13
N PHE A 227 21.42 3.85 5.86
CA PHE A 227 20.26 3.97 4.97
C PHE A 227 19.76 2.59 4.56
N ALA A 228 18.46 2.43 4.34
CA ALA A 228 17.92 1.16 3.86
C ALA A 228 17.99 1.07 2.32
N HIS A 229 17.88 2.20 1.64
CA HIS A 229 17.94 2.33 0.19
C HIS A 229 18.04 3.81 -0.21
N ARG A 230 18.12 4.07 -1.52
CA ARG A 230 17.91 5.36 -2.15
C ARG A 230 16.84 5.25 -3.25
N SER A 231 16.12 6.33 -3.52
CA SER A 231 15.05 6.39 -4.53
C SER A 231 13.99 5.29 -4.33
N GLY A 232 13.19 4.95 -5.35
CA GLY A 232 12.24 3.83 -5.27
C GLY A 232 10.82 4.18 -4.85
N SER A 233 10.48 5.46 -4.77
CA SER A 233 9.09 5.91 -4.62
C SER A 233 8.47 6.21 -5.98
N ILE A 234 7.16 6.00 -6.06
CA ILE A 234 6.36 6.16 -7.28
C ILE A 234 5.17 7.07 -7.00
N PHE A 235 4.90 7.98 -7.92
CA PHE A 235 3.68 8.78 -7.95
C PHE A 235 2.78 8.22 -9.06
N VAL A 236 1.57 7.82 -8.70
CA VAL A 236 0.56 7.37 -9.65
C VAL A 236 -0.67 8.26 -9.60
N ARG A 237 -1.34 8.40 -10.75
CA ARG A 237 -2.65 9.03 -10.88
C ARG A 237 -3.73 7.97 -11.01
N ASN A 238 -4.95 8.29 -10.61
CA ASN A 238 -6.10 7.42 -10.85
C ASN A 238 -6.26 7.20 -12.36
N HIS A 239 -6.43 5.94 -12.78
CA HIS A 239 -6.70 5.63 -14.19
C HIS A 239 -8.07 6.18 -14.64
N GLN A 240 -8.98 6.41 -13.68
CA GLN A 240 -10.27 7.02 -13.92
C GLN A 240 -10.19 8.55 -13.94
N GLY A 241 -10.84 9.15 -14.94
CA GLY A 241 -10.95 10.59 -15.12
C GLY A 241 -10.20 11.09 -16.36
N GLU A 242 -10.58 12.27 -16.84
CA GLU A 242 -9.95 12.87 -18.02
C GLU A 242 -8.65 13.58 -17.63
N TYR A 243 -7.51 13.06 -18.11
CA TYR A 243 -6.21 13.70 -17.96
C TYR A 243 -5.82 14.43 -19.25
N GLY A 244 -6.02 15.75 -19.26
CA GLY A 244 -5.78 16.61 -20.43
C GLY A 244 -5.47 18.05 -20.05
N GLU A 245 -5.17 18.89 -21.04
CA GLU A 245 -4.80 20.28 -20.77
C GLU A 245 -6.00 21.14 -20.30
N PRO A 246 -5.84 21.97 -19.24
CA PRO A 246 -4.64 22.08 -18.40
C PRO A 246 -4.55 20.94 -17.37
N TYR A 247 -3.45 20.18 -17.40
CA TYR A 247 -3.26 18.92 -16.65
C TYR A 247 -3.48 19.06 -15.14
N GLN A 248 -3.19 20.24 -14.58
CA GLN A 248 -3.38 20.56 -13.17
C GLN A 248 -4.83 20.35 -12.71
N ASN A 249 -5.80 20.53 -13.60
CA ASN A 249 -7.22 20.40 -13.27
C ASN A 249 -7.59 18.99 -12.83
N PHE A 250 -6.86 17.98 -13.28
CA PHE A 250 -7.09 16.60 -12.86
C PHE A 250 -6.94 16.42 -11.34
N PHE A 251 -6.08 17.22 -10.70
CA PHE A 251 -5.79 17.14 -9.26
C PHE A 251 -6.64 18.09 -8.42
N ARG A 252 -7.22 19.15 -9.01
CA ARG A 252 -7.90 20.22 -8.28
C ARG A 252 -9.12 19.70 -7.52
N LYS A 253 -9.26 20.15 -6.27
CA LYS A 253 -10.34 19.85 -5.32
C LYS A 253 -10.58 18.35 -5.12
N ARG A 254 -9.54 17.54 -5.31
CA ARG A 254 -9.54 16.09 -5.15
C ARG A 254 -8.54 15.66 -4.08
N SER A 255 -8.70 14.42 -3.62
CA SER A 255 -7.85 13.84 -2.59
C SER A 255 -6.65 13.11 -3.18
N PHE A 256 -5.48 13.26 -2.59
CA PHE A 256 -4.25 12.59 -3.00
C PHE A 256 -3.62 11.89 -1.79
N LEU A 257 -3.32 10.59 -1.92
CA LEU A 257 -2.90 9.79 -0.77
C LEU A 257 -1.38 9.81 -0.56
N ILE A 258 -0.97 9.87 0.69
CA ILE A 258 0.43 9.79 1.15
C ILE A 258 0.54 8.78 2.30
N PRO A 259 1.69 8.12 2.51
CA PRO A 259 1.78 7.02 3.46
C PRO A 259 1.85 7.47 4.92
N HIS A 260 2.34 8.68 5.14
CA HIS A 260 2.47 9.30 6.47
C HIS A 260 2.75 10.80 6.32
N LYS A 261 2.31 11.63 7.27
CA LYS A 261 2.66 13.07 7.28
C LYS A 261 4.16 13.30 7.35
N MET A 262 4.83 12.59 8.26
CA MET A 262 6.29 12.59 8.38
C MET A 262 6.87 11.62 7.33
N SER A 263 6.86 11.99 6.05
CA SER A 263 7.43 11.14 5.00
C SER A 263 8.05 11.94 3.85
N VAL A 264 9.03 11.34 3.18
CA VAL A 264 9.60 11.89 1.95
C VAL A 264 8.56 11.94 0.83
N HIS A 265 7.59 11.04 0.84
CA HIS A 265 6.47 11.01 -0.10
C HIS A 265 5.60 12.26 0.01
N HIS A 266 5.28 12.68 1.24
CA HIS A 266 4.59 13.94 1.49
C HIS A 266 5.39 15.13 0.97
N MET A 267 6.70 15.15 1.28
CA MET A 267 7.59 16.22 0.85
C MET A 267 7.70 16.32 -0.69
N LEU A 268 7.84 15.19 -1.39
CA LEU A 268 7.95 15.15 -2.85
C LEU A 268 6.62 15.44 -3.54
N ALA A 269 5.50 14.96 -3.00
CA ALA A 269 4.17 15.33 -3.48
C ALA A 269 3.92 16.84 -3.31
N HIS A 270 4.31 17.42 -2.18
CA HIS A 270 4.26 18.87 -1.97
C HIS A 270 5.13 19.63 -2.98
N MET A 271 6.37 19.19 -3.23
CA MET A 271 7.24 19.78 -4.27
C MET A 271 6.57 19.74 -5.65
N PHE A 272 5.99 18.61 -6.02
CA PHE A 272 5.28 18.44 -7.29
C PHE A 272 4.09 19.39 -7.43
N PHE A 273 3.18 19.39 -6.45
CA PHE A 273 1.98 20.24 -6.50
C PHE A 273 2.33 21.72 -6.47
N ALA A 274 3.27 22.15 -5.62
CA ALA A 274 3.73 23.53 -5.59
C ALA A 274 4.34 23.96 -6.93
N GLY A 275 5.17 23.10 -7.54
CA GLY A 275 5.73 23.36 -8.87
C GLY A 275 4.69 23.36 -9.99
N ALA A 276 3.58 22.63 -9.82
CA ALA A 276 2.43 22.65 -10.71
C ALA A 276 1.53 23.89 -10.50
N GLY A 277 1.83 24.74 -9.51
CA GLY A 277 1.00 25.89 -9.14
C GLY A 277 -0.27 25.52 -8.38
N LEU A 278 -0.23 24.40 -7.64
CA LEU A 278 -1.32 23.89 -6.81
C LEU A 278 -0.91 23.92 -5.34
N LYS A 279 -1.78 24.46 -4.48
CA LYS A 279 -1.59 24.37 -3.02
C LYS A 279 -2.11 23.03 -2.51
N SER A 280 -1.23 22.18 -1.99
CA SER A 280 -1.62 20.92 -1.33
C SER A 280 -1.51 21.03 0.19
N SER A 281 -2.45 20.42 0.91
CA SER A 281 -2.50 20.48 2.37
C SER A 281 -3.27 19.29 2.94
N MET A 282 -2.92 18.85 4.15
CA MET A 282 -3.76 17.92 4.92
C MET A 282 -4.89 18.65 5.66
N ASP A 283 -4.68 19.94 5.97
CA ASP A 283 -5.73 20.80 6.53
C ASP A 283 -6.68 21.23 5.42
N LYS A 284 -7.99 21.20 5.70
CA LYS A 284 -9.02 21.63 4.75
C LYS A 284 -9.15 23.16 4.77
N GLY A 285 -9.30 23.74 3.59
CA GLY A 285 -9.54 25.18 3.41
C GLY A 285 -9.98 25.52 1.99
N ASP A 286 -10.71 26.63 1.83
CA ASP A 286 -11.17 27.09 0.51
C ASP A 286 -10.00 27.37 -0.46
N ASP A 287 -8.83 27.70 0.09
CA ASP A 287 -7.59 27.99 -0.63
C ASP A 287 -6.74 26.75 -0.94
N VAL A 288 -7.16 25.55 -0.53
CA VAL A 288 -6.46 24.29 -0.81
C VAL A 288 -6.91 23.74 -2.16
N ASP A 289 -5.96 23.50 -3.05
CA ASP A 289 -6.21 22.90 -4.37
C ASP A 289 -6.19 21.38 -4.36
N VAL A 290 -5.39 20.74 -3.50
CA VAL A 290 -5.27 19.28 -3.41
C VAL A 290 -5.30 18.85 -1.95
N ASN A 291 -6.26 18.00 -1.57
CA ASN A 291 -6.38 17.50 -0.22
C ASN A 291 -5.44 16.30 -0.03
N LEU A 292 -4.47 16.41 0.86
CA LEU A 292 -3.56 15.32 1.17
C LEU A 292 -4.17 14.46 2.28
N GLU A 293 -4.36 13.19 1.98
CA GLU A 293 -4.88 12.22 2.94
C GLU A 293 -3.81 11.18 3.24
N VAL A 294 -3.57 10.95 4.52
CA VAL A 294 -2.67 9.88 4.92
C VAL A 294 -3.38 8.55 4.71
N VAL A 295 -2.73 7.49 4.22
CA VAL A 295 -3.30 6.13 4.11
C VAL A 295 -2.14 5.13 4.22
N ALA A 296 -2.33 4.02 4.95
CA ALA A 296 -1.30 2.98 5.00
C ALA A 296 -1.02 2.42 3.58
N PRO A 297 0.25 2.20 3.19
CA PRO A 297 0.61 1.78 1.83
C PRO A 297 -0.22 0.62 1.27
N VAL A 298 -0.46 -0.39 2.10
CA VAL A 298 -1.20 -1.60 1.72
C VAL A 298 -2.66 -1.35 1.34
N ASN A 299 -3.25 -0.26 1.84
CA ASN A 299 -4.65 0.08 1.60
C ASN A 299 -4.83 1.03 0.41
N MET A 300 -3.81 1.81 0.03
CA MET A 300 -3.91 2.83 -1.03
C MET A 300 -4.52 2.32 -2.34
N PRO A 301 -4.19 1.11 -2.86
CA PRO A 301 -4.79 0.60 -4.09
C PRO A 301 -6.32 0.46 -4.02
N ASP A 302 -6.84 0.03 -2.88
CA ASP A 302 -8.28 -0.19 -2.72
C ASP A 302 -9.00 1.16 -2.57
N PHE A 303 -8.42 2.11 -1.82
CA PHE A 303 -8.94 3.47 -1.73
C PHE A 303 -9.00 4.17 -3.08
N LEU A 304 -7.97 4.03 -3.92
CA LEU A 304 -7.95 4.59 -5.28
C LEU A 304 -9.04 3.98 -6.17
N ARG A 305 -9.28 2.67 -6.05
CA ARG A 305 -10.29 1.95 -6.84
C ARG A 305 -11.72 2.32 -6.45
N GLU A 306 -11.98 2.45 -5.16
CA GLU A 306 -13.33 2.63 -4.61
C GLU A 306 -13.80 4.09 -4.63
N ASN A 307 -12.89 5.06 -4.76
CA ASN A 307 -13.20 6.48 -4.63
C ASN A 307 -12.75 7.27 -5.86
N SER A 308 -13.71 7.66 -6.71
CA SER A 308 -13.45 8.52 -7.87
C SER A 308 -12.88 9.88 -7.50
N ASP A 309 -13.10 10.36 -6.27
CA ASP A 309 -12.58 11.64 -5.79
C ASP A 309 -11.08 11.59 -5.44
N VAL A 310 -10.50 10.39 -5.31
CA VAL A 310 -9.06 10.21 -5.12
C VAL A 310 -8.35 10.31 -6.48
N CYS A 311 -7.52 11.35 -6.65
CA CYS A 311 -6.81 11.61 -7.90
C CYS A 311 -5.50 10.83 -8.05
N GLY A 312 -4.97 10.23 -6.98
CA GLY A 312 -3.74 9.45 -7.04
C GLY A 312 -3.12 9.22 -5.68
N PHE A 313 -1.92 8.65 -5.67
CA PHE A 313 -1.11 8.52 -4.47
C PHE A 313 0.38 8.50 -4.77
N MET A 314 1.19 8.81 -3.76
CA MET A 314 2.63 8.65 -3.79
C MET A 314 3.11 7.72 -2.68
N VAL A 315 3.86 6.67 -3.02
CA VAL A 315 4.26 5.62 -2.07
C VAL A 315 5.53 4.91 -2.52
N ALA A 316 6.13 4.11 -1.64
CA ALA A 316 7.21 3.20 -2.01
C ALA A 316 6.69 2.04 -2.89
N GLU A 317 7.52 1.56 -3.80
CA GLU A 317 7.23 0.34 -4.55
C GLU A 317 7.15 -0.89 -3.60
N PRO A 318 6.37 -1.94 -3.93
CA PRO A 318 5.77 -2.24 -5.24
C PRO A 318 4.31 -1.77 -5.39
N ILE A 319 3.80 -0.96 -4.46
CA ILE A 319 2.38 -0.64 -4.37
C ILE A 319 1.88 0.09 -5.62
N GLY A 320 2.66 1.05 -6.15
CA GLY A 320 2.31 1.77 -7.37
C GLY A 320 2.36 0.88 -8.62
N THR A 321 3.45 0.14 -8.86
CA THR A 321 3.54 -0.75 -10.04
C THR A 321 2.50 -1.88 -9.97
N LYS A 322 2.17 -2.39 -8.79
CA LYS A 322 1.04 -3.33 -8.60
C LYS A 322 -0.29 -2.70 -9.01
N SER A 323 -0.50 -1.42 -8.68
CA SER A 323 -1.74 -0.70 -9.02
C SER A 323 -1.86 -0.46 -10.52
N ILE A 324 -0.75 -0.12 -11.18
CA ILE A 324 -0.70 -0.04 -12.65
C ILE A 324 -1.00 -1.40 -13.28
N ALA A 325 -0.37 -2.47 -12.77
CA ALA A 325 -0.60 -3.84 -13.23
C ALA A 325 -2.06 -4.32 -13.07
N ALA A 326 -2.82 -3.71 -12.15
CA ALA A 326 -4.22 -4.00 -11.90
C ALA A 326 -5.19 -3.06 -12.66
N GLY A 327 -4.67 -2.15 -13.51
CA GLY A 327 -5.48 -1.23 -14.30
C GLY A 327 -6.21 -0.15 -13.47
N ILE A 328 -5.78 0.09 -12.23
CA ILE A 328 -6.41 1.08 -11.34
C ILE A 328 -5.67 2.43 -11.34
N ALA A 329 -4.43 2.48 -11.83
CA ALA A 329 -3.60 3.66 -11.78
C ALA A 329 -2.70 3.79 -13.01
N ASP A 330 -2.36 5.02 -13.37
CA ASP A 330 -1.32 5.33 -14.37
C ASP A 330 -0.09 5.94 -13.70
N LEU A 331 1.10 5.69 -14.24
CA LEU A 331 2.33 6.31 -13.75
C LEU A 331 2.33 7.81 -14.06
N GLN A 332 2.61 8.65 -13.06
CA GLN A 332 2.90 10.07 -13.29
C GLN A 332 4.41 10.34 -13.35
N PHE A 333 5.15 9.86 -12.36
CA PHE A 333 6.62 9.95 -12.31
C PHE A 333 7.20 9.01 -11.24
N LEU A 334 8.51 8.78 -11.35
CA LEU A 334 9.32 8.17 -10.30
C LEU A 334 10.05 9.24 -9.50
N SER A 335 10.20 9.05 -8.19
CA SER A 335 10.75 10.08 -7.31
C SER A 335 12.15 10.57 -7.68
N ASN A 336 12.94 9.74 -8.37
CA ASN A 336 14.27 10.07 -8.88
C ASN A 336 14.26 11.23 -9.91
N GLU A 337 13.11 11.50 -10.53
CA GLU A 337 12.88 12.61 -11.44
C GLU A 337 12.80 13.97 -10.71
N ILE A 338 12.33 14.00 -9.46
CA ILE A 338 12.26 15.21 -8.62
C ILE A 338 13.47 15.34 -7.70
N TRP A 339 13.92 14.25 -7.08
CA TRP A 339 15.12 14.25 -6.26
C TRP A 339 15.91 12.98 -6.54
N SER A 340 17.01 13.11 -7.26
CA SER A 340 17.84 11.95 -7.60
C SER A 340 18.59 11.41 -6.40
N ASN A 341 18.58 10.08 -6.26
CA ASN A 341 19.27 9.33 -5.20
C ASN A 341 18.88 9.75 -3.78
N HIS A 342 17.65 10.25 -3.60
CA HIS A 342 17.17 10.72 -2.31
C HIS A 342 17.09 9.57 -1.28
N PRO A 343 17.39 9.81 0.00
CA PRO A 343 17.06 8.85 1.04
C PRO A 343 15.55 8.81 1.29
N CYS A 344 15.05 7.69 1.79
CA CYS A 344 13.66 7.51 2.19
C CYS A 344 13.58 6.71 3.49
N CYS A 345 13.74 5.39 3.45
CA CYS A 345 13.82 4.54 4.63
C CYS A 345 15.26 4.40 5.14
N VAL A 346 15.39 4.28 6.45
CA VAL A 346 16.65 4.18 7.18
C VAL A 346 16.59 3.00 8.15
N VAL A 347 17.76 2.48 8.51
CA VAL A 347 17.90 1.45 9.54
C VAL A 347 18.17 2.16 10.86
N THR A 348 17.24 1.98 11.80
CA THR A 348 17.36 2.49 13.16
C THR A 348 17.51 1.35 14.15
N ILE A 349 18.33 1.56 15.18
CA ILE A 349 18.52 0.63 16.31
C ILE A 349 18.36 1.44 17.58
N ARG A 350 17.77 0.84 18.62
CA ARG A 350 17.67 1.48 19.93
C ARG A 350 19.02 1.59 20.63
N ASP A 351 19.26 2.70 21.33
CA ASP A 351 20.50 2.98 22.07
C ASP A 351 20.75 1.93 23.16
N ASP A 352 19.70 1.53 23.88
CA ASP A 352 19.80 0.51 24.94
C ASP A 352 20.28 -0.85 24.42
N PHE A 353 19.98 -1.17 23.16
CA PHE A 353 20.51 -2.35 22.47
C PHE A 353 21.96 -2.14 22.01
N THR A 354 22.27 -1.02 21.37
CA THR A 354 23.63 -0.76 20.83
C THR A 354 24.67 -0.71 21.95
N GLU A 355 24.34 -0.12 23.11
CA GLU A 355 25.24 -0.03 24.27
C GLU A 355 25.74 -1.40 24.75
N GLN A 356 24.91 -2.43 24.65
CA GLN A 356 25.20 -3.78 25.17
C GLN A 356 25.66 -4.75 24.08
N HIS A 357 25.25 -4.53 22.83
CA HIS A 357 25.43 -5.49 21.73
C HIS A 357 25.98 -4.86 20.45
N ARG A 358 27.00 -3.99 20.57
CA ARG A 358 27.65 -3.32 19.42
C ARG A 358 28.08 -4.27 18.31
N ASP A 359 28.67 -5.41 18.65
CA ASP A 359 29.15 -6.39 17.66
C ASP A 359 28.02 -6.96 16.80
N ALA A 360 26.82 -7.13 17.36
CA ALA A 360 25.64 -7.55 16.61
C ALA A 360 25.21 -6.50 15.58
N VAL A 361 25.36 -5.21 15.91
CA VAL A 361 25.00 -4.10 15.01
C VAL A 361 26.04 -3.92 13.89
N TYR A 362 27.33 -4.08 14.19
CA TYR A 362 28.36 -4.18 13.15
C TYR A 362 28.11 -5.34 12.19
N GLU A 363 27.82 -6.53 12.71
CA GLU A 363 27.51 -7.70 11.90
C GLU A 363 26.24 -7.50 11.05
N LEU A 364 25.17 -6.96 11.64
CA LEU A 364 23.93 -6.65 10.94
C LEU A 364 24.16 -5.69 9.77
N THR A 365 24.82 -4.55 10.03
CA THR A 365 25.05 -3.53 9.00
C THR A 365 25.93 -4.05 7.86
N GLU A 366 26.95 -4.86 8.15
CA GLU A 366 27.70 -5.57 7.12
C GLU A 366 26.82 -6.50 6.26
N LEU A 367 25.94 -7.28 6.90
CA LEU A 367 25.04 -8.19 6.19
C LEU A 367 24.03 -7.43 5.33
N LEU A 368 23.48 -6.32 5.83
CA LEU A 368 22.57 -5.45 5.09
C LEU A 368 23.25 -4.82 3.87
N VAL A 369 24.51 -4.36 4.00
CA VAL A 369 25.28 -3.85 2.85
C VAL A 369 25.57 -4.95 1.82
N LYS A 370 25.90 -6.16 2.26
CA LYS A 370 26.06 -7.32 1.37
C LYS A 370 24.75 -7.65 0.65
N ALA A 371 23.62 -7.61 1.35
CA ALA A 371 22.28 -7.78 0.79
C ALA A 371 21.95 -6.69 -0.24
N GLY A 372 22.27 -5.42 0.04
CA GLY A 372 22.09 -4.33 -0.92
C GLY A 372 22.83 -4.55 -2.24
N LYS A 373 24.09 -5.01 -2.19
CA LYS A 373 24.86 -5.40 -3.38
C LYS A 373 24.26 -6.61 -4.10
N PHE A 374 23.67 -7.55 -3.36
CA PHE A 374 23.00 -8.70 -3.95
C PHE A 374 21.75 -8.29 -4.73
N VAL A 375 20.92 -7.41 -4.17
CA VAL A 375 19.70 -6.91 -4.83
C VAL A 375 20.04 -6.24 -6.17
N GLU A 376 21.07 -5.39 -6.22
CA GLU A 376 21.47 -4.75 -7.49
C GLU A 376 22.04 -5.73 -8.52
N LYS A 377 22.83 -6.72 -8.08
CA LYS A 377 23.49 -7.68 -9.00
C LYS A 377 22.55 -8.79 -9.47
N LYS A 378 21.53 -9.14 -8.67
CA LYS A 378 20.62 -10.27 -8.91
C LYS A 378 19.16 -9.86 -8.67
N PRO A 379 18.63 -8.85 -9.38
CA PRO A 379 17.29 -8.32 -9.15
C PRO A 379 16.20 -9.40 -9.34
N ASP A 380 16.41 -10.37 -10.24
CA ASP A 380 15.45 -11.46 -10.48
C ASP A 380 15.30 -12.40 -9.30
N THR A 381 16.43 -12.82 -8.71
CA THR A 381 16.42 -13.67 -7.52
C THR A 381 15.93 -12.90 -6.31
N ALA A 382 16.31 -11.62 -6.21
CA ALA A 382 15.81 -10.73 -5.16
C ALA A 382 14.29 -10.55 -5.23
N ALA A 383 13.70 -10.49 -6.43
CA ALA A 383 12.25 -10.42 -6.62
C ALA A 383 11.51 -11.66 -6.07
N GLU A 384 12.09 -12.85 -6.20
CA GLU A 384 11.52 -14.09 -5.63
C GLU A 384 11.55 -14.06 -4.10
N ILE A 385 12.67 -13.63 -3.51
CA ILE A 385 12.80 -13.43 -2.06
C ILE A 385 11.79 -12.39 -1.57
N ALA A 386 11.64 -11.30 -2.32
CA ALA A 386 10.78 -10.18 -1.98
C ALA A 386 9.30 -10.59 -1.86
N VAL A 387 8.78 -11.45 -2.75
CA VAL A 387 7.40 -11.94 -2.63
C VAL A 387 7.20 -12.70 -1.31
N ALA A 388 8.11 -13.60 -0.96
CA ALA A 388 7.99 -14.40 0.26
C ALA A 388 8.13 -13.55 1.54
N PHE A 389 8.99 -12.54 1.51
CA PHE A 389 9.27 -11.70 2.67
C PHE A 389 8.26 -10.56 2.87
N LEU A 390 7.85 -9.91 1.78
CA LEU A 390 6.95 -8.74 1.84
C LEU A 390 5.48 -9.14 1.87
N ASP A 391 5.11 -10.33 1.38
CA ASP A 391 3.73 -10.80 1.38
C ASP A 391 3.63 -12.27 1.83
N PRO A 392 4.08 -12.58 3.07
CA PRO A 392 4.18 -13.96 3.55
C PRO A 392 2.82 -14.66 3.60
N GLU A 393 1.75 -13.92 3.89
CA GLU A 393 0.37 -14.41 3.96
C GLU A 393 -0.37 -14.32 2.62
N LYS A 394 0.27 -13.81 1.57
CA LYS A 394 -0.31 -13.60 0.23
C LYS A 394 -1.55 -12.69 0.21
N LYS A 395 -1.70 -11.83 1.22
CA LYS A 395 -2.81 -10.87 1.34
C LYS A 395 -2.68 -9.74 0.32
N LEU A 396 -1.46 -9.32 -0.01
CA LEU A 396 -1.23 -8.30 -1.03
C LEU A 396 -1.28 -8.89 -2.44
N GLY A 397 -1.19 -10.20 -2.62
CA GLY A 397 -1.13 -10.83 -3.93
C GLY A 397 0.09 -10.38 -4.74
N LEU A 398 1.23 -10.14 -4.08
CA LEU A 398 2.46 -9.75 -4.79
C LEU A 398 2.92 -10.87 -5.73
N LYS A 399 3.32 -10.48 -6.94
CA LYS A 399 3.77 -11.41 -7.99
C LYS A 399 5.22 -11.12 -8.34
N VAL A 400 5.99 -12.18 -8.58
CA VAL A 400 7.42 -12.08 -8.97
C VAL A 400 7.63 -11.17 -10.19
N PRO A 401 6.82 -11.22 -11.28
CA PRO A 401 7.00 -10.32 -12.42
C PRO A 401 6.89 -8.83 -12.06
N VAL A 402 5.95 -8.47 -11.17
CA VAL A 402 5.81 -7.08 -10.67
C VAL A 402 7.08 -6.66 -9.95
N LEU A 403 7.64 -7.51 -9.10
CA LEU A 403 8.87 -7.16 -8.37
C LEU A 403 10.11 -7.17 -9.26
N LYS A 404 10.18 -8.02 -10.27
CA LYS A 404 11.22 -7.96 -11.30
C LYS A 404 11.20 -6.63 -12.04
N ASN A 405 10.00 -6.12 -12.37
CA ASN A 405 9.85 -4.80 -12.96
C ASN A 405 10.42 -3.72 -12.03
N VAL A 406 9.93 -3.69 -10.79
CA VAL A 406 10.35 -2.70 -9.78
C VAL A 406 11.87 -2.70 -9.57
N LEU A 407 12.50 -3.87 -9.45
CA LEU A 407 13.92 -3.98 -9.15
C LEU A 407 14.83 -3.77 -10.38
N ARG A 408 14.28 -3.80 -11.60
CA ARG A 408 15.02 -3.52 -12.85
C ARG A 408 14.87 -2.07 -13.33
N GLU A 409 13.93 -1.33 -12.77
CA GLU A 409 13.65 0.07 -13.11
C GLU A 409 14.92 0.93 -12.92
N PRO A 410 15.51 1.48 -14.01
CA PRO A 410 16.73 2.27 -13.92
C PRO A 410 16.61 3.49 -13.01
N GLU A 411 15.45 4.13 -12.96
CA GLU A 411 15.16 5.28 -12.09
C GLU A 411 14.52 4.86 -10.75
N GLY A 412 14.48 3.55 -10.48
CA GLY A 412 13.81 2.94 -9.34
C GLY A 412 14.70 2.87 -8.10
N ILE A 413 14.37 1.92 -7.22
CA ILE A 413 15.10 1.71 -5.96
C ILE A 413 16.57 1.35 -6.21
N LYS A 414 17.47 1.94 -5.41
CA LYS A 414 18.90 1.67 -5.40
C LYS A 414 19.34 1.20 -4.03
N THR A 415 20.14 0.14 -3.99
CA THR A 415 20.61 -0.48 -2.74
C THR A 415 22.14 -0.63 -2.68
N GLY A 416 22.86 -0.04 -3.65
CA GLY A 416 24.31 -0.11 -3.78
C GLY A 416 25.08 0.93 -2.97
N ASP A 417 24.45 1.99 -2.50
CA ASP A 417 25.03 2.95 -1.55
C ASP A 417 24.06 3.20 -0.40
N LEU A 418 24.38 2.59 0.75
CA LEU A 418 23.56 2.63 1.96
C LEU A 418 24.15 3.55 3.03
N TYR A 419 25.15 4.36 2.69
CA TYR A 419 25.79 5.22 3.67
C TYR A 419 24.92 6.43 4.05
N PRO A 420 24.78 6.75 5.35
CA PRO A 420 23.90 7.81 5.78
C PRO A 420 24.50 9.20 5.51
N SER A 421 23.93 9.90 4.53
CA SER A 421 24.29 11.29 4.23
C SER A 421 23.55 12.26 5.16
N LYS A 422 24.28 12.86 6.10
CA LYS A 422 23.75 13.94 6.95
C LYS A 422 23.30 15.15 6.13
N GLU A 423 23.96 15.44 5.01
CA GLU A 423 23.56 16.54 4.12
C GLU A 423 22.18 16.27 3.49
N ASP A 424 21.91 15.04 3.07
CA ASP A 424 20.61 14.68 2.49
C ASP A 424 19.49 14.75 3.54
N LEU A 425 19.78 14.28 4.76
CA LEU A 425 18.85 14.38 5.89
C LEU A 425 18.60 15.85 6.27
N ALA A 426 19.63 16.70 6.24
CA ALA A 426 19.50 18.13 6.49
C ALA A 426 18.59 18.81 5.48
N LYS A 427 18.78 18.55 4.17
CA LYS A 427 17.90 19.05 3.11
C LYS A 427 16.44 18.65 3.34
N MET A 428 16.22 17.39 3.73
CA MET A 428 14.89 16.85 4.00
C MET A 428 14.21 17.57 5.18
N GLN A 429 14.84 17.62 6.35
CA GLN A 429 14.23 18.27 7.53
C GLN A 429 14.08 19.79 7.33
N GLN A 430 15.00 20.44 6.62
CA GLN A 430 14.91 21.87 6.33
C GLN A 430 13.72 22.19 5.42
N TYR A 431 13.51 21.41 4.37
CA TYR A 431 12.35 21.61 3.49
C TYR A 431 11.05 21.35 4.25
N MET A 432 10.95 20.21 4.95
CA MET A 432 9.74 19.87 5.71
C MET A 432 9.43 20.93 6.77
N HIS A 433 10.42 21.38 7.53
CA HIS A 433 10.21 22.36 8.59
C HIS A 433 9.95 23.77 8.06
N HIS A 434 10.82 24.31 7.21
CA HIS A 434 10.76 25.72 6.80
C HIS A 434 9.78 25.99 5.67
N VAL A 435 9.55 25.02 4.77
CA VAL A 435 8.66 25.22 3.61
C VAL A 435 7.27 24.66 3.90
N MET A 436 7.19 23.47 4.49
CA MET A 436 5.89 22.82 4.73
C MET A 436 5.32 23.09 6.13
N GLY A 437 6.13 23.60 7.07
CA GLY A 437 5.72 23.76 8.47
C GLY A 437 5.52 22.42 9.20
N VAL A 438 6.19 21.36 8.74
CA VAL A 438 6.02 19.98 9.23
C VAL A 438 7.31 19.48 9.87
N GLY A 439 7.20 18.95 11.09
CA GLY A 439 8.34 18.39 11.82
C GLY A 439 9.22 19.45 12.48
N ALA A 440 10.13 19.00 13.33
CA ALA A 440 11.13 19.84 13.99
C ALA A 440 12.53 19.56 13.42
N LEU A 441 13.42 20.55 13.54
CA LEU A 441 14.83 20.36 13.24
C LEU A 441 15.53 19.64 14.40
N ILE A 442 16.33 18.62 14.09
CA ILE A 442 17.11 17.86 15.06
C ILE A 442 18.61 18.00 14.83
N ASP A 443 19.38 17.68 15.87
CA ASP A 443 20.82 17.52 15.80
C ASP A 443 21.17 16.18 15.11
N LEU A 444 21.54 16.27 13.83
CA LEU A 444 21.92 15.11 13.02
C LEU A 444 23.24 14.47 13.44
N ASP A 445 24.14 15.20 14.11
CA ASP A 445 25.38 14.64 14.63
C ASP A 445 25.12 13.73 15.82
N ARG A 446 24.09 14.04 16.61
CA ARG A 446 23.63 13.16 17.69
C ARG A 446 22.77 12.01 17.19
N PHE A 447 22.00 12.20 16.13
CA PHE A 447 21.05 11.20 15.64
C PHE A 447 21.71 10.11 14.77
N VAL A 448 22.67 10.48 13.91
CA VAL A 448 23.33 9.57 12.99
C VAL A 448 24.60 9.01 13.61
N ASP A 449 24.61 7.70 13.86
CA ASP A 449 25.80 6.97 14.31
C ASP A 449 26.51 6.33 13.12
N SER A 450 27.47 7.07 12.53
CA SER A 450 28.15 6.65 11.30
C SER A 450 29.14 5.50 11.50
N GLN A 451 29.55 5.19 12.74
CA GLN A 451 30.64 4.24 12.99
C GLN A 451 30.37 2.84 12.38
N TYR A 452 29.10 2.43 12.35
CA TYR A 452 28.67 1.18 11.74
C TYR A 452 28.76 1.24 10.21
N ALA A 453 28.26 2.31 9.61
CA ALA A 453 28.30 2.52 8.16
C ALA A 453 29.72 2.77 7.63
N ASP A 454 30.59 3.39 8.42
CA ASP A 454 32.00 3.64 8.07
C ASP A 454 32.74 2.32 7.83
N VAL A 455 32.46 1.30 8.65
CA VAL A 455 32.99 -0.06 8.49
C VAL A 455 32.24 -0.82 7.38
N ALA A 456 30.91 -0.91 7.48
CA ALA A 456 30.11 -1.75 6.59
C ALA A 456 30.16 -1.29 5.13
N CYS A 457 30.26 0.03 4.90
CA CYS A 457 30.34 0.62 3.56
C CYS A 457 31.76 1.00 3.14
N ALA A 458 32.80 0.50 3.83
CA ALA A 458 34.18 0.79 3.49
C ALA A 458 34.49 0.40 2.02
N GLY A 459 35.16 1.31 1.30
CA GLY A 459 35.54 1.11 -0.11
C GLY A 459 34.39 1.15 -1.12
N MET A 460 33.18 1.54 -0.71
CA MET A 460 32.04 1.72 -1.63
C MET A 460 31.99 3.13 -2.20
N ALA A 461 31.64 3.24 -3.48
CA ALA A 461 31.40 4.53 -4.11
C ALA A 461 30.18 5.20 -3.46
N ARG A 462 30.33 6.47 -3.08
CA ARG A 462 29.22 7.30 -2.59
C ARG A 462 28.49 7.90 -3.77
N VAL A 463 27.16 7.91 -3.70
CA VAL A 463 26.33 8.50 -4.73
C VAL A 463 25.84 9.87 -4.28
N THR A 464 26.05 10.89 -5.11
CA THR A 464 25.55 12.23 -4.86
C THR A 464 24.05 12.30 -5.09
N SER A 465 23.32 12.89 -4.13
CA SER A 465 21.91 13.25 -4.29
C SER A 465 21.77 14.70 -4.73
N PHE A 466 20.74 14.99 -5.53
CA PHE A 466 20.43 16.36 -5.94
C PHE A 466 18.97 16.54 -6.29
N VAL A 467 18.40 17.67 -5.87
CA VAL A 467 17.00 18.04 -6.10
C VAL A 467 16.90 18.69 -7.49
N LYS A 468 16.01 18.15 -8.33
CA LYS A 468 15.69 18.59 -9.69
C LYS A 468 14.35 19.37 -9.73
N ASN A 469 14.04 20.11 -8.68
CA ASN A 469 12.75 20.79 -8.54
C ASN A 469 12.72 22.15 -9.28
N SER A 470 12.79 22.12 -10.62
CA SER A 470 12.56 23.29 -11.46
C SER A 470 11.16 23.25 -12.07
N VAL A 471 10.60 24.43 -12.35
CA VAL A 471 9.30 24.57 -13.04
C VAL A 471 9.29 23.81 -14.37
N ASP A 472 10.42 23.75 -15.08
CA ASP A 472 10.56 23.00 -16.33
C ASP A 472 10.45 21.48 -16.13
N VAL A 473 11.07 20.94 -15.08
CA VAL A 473 10.97 19.52 -14.74
C VAL A 473 9.53 19.16 -14.39
N ILE A 474 8.88 19.98 -13.57
CA ILE A 474 7.48 19.74 -13.17
C ILE A 474 6.53 19.87 -14.38
N ASN A 475 6.71 20.86 -15.25
CA ASN A 475 5.93 20.99 -16.48
C ASN A 475 6.13 19.78 -17.41
N LYS A 476 7.35 19.24 -17.49
CA LYS A 476 7.61 18.02 -18.25
C LYS A 476 6.89 16.82 -17.64
N ILE A 477 6.95 16.66 -16.32
CA ILE A 477 6.25 15.59 -15.60
C ILE A 477 4.73 15.71 -15.78
N LEU A 478 4.16 16.91 -15.67
CA LEU A 478 2.73 17.15 -15.89
C LEU A 478 2.29 16.77 -17.31
N ARG A 479 3.11 17.06 -18.32
CA ARG A 479 2.80 16.77 -19.71
C ARG A 479 3.08 15.33 -20.13
N HIS A 480 3.59 14.49 -19.22
CA HIS A 480 3.91 13.10 -19.52
C HIS A 480 2.61 12.38 -19.93
N LYS A 481 2.47 12.08 -21.22
CA LYS A 481 1.49 11.13 -21.75
C LYS A 481 2.16 9.75 -21.75
N ASP A 482 1.37 8.70 -21.49
CA ASP A 482 1.79 7.34 -21.13
C ASP A 482 2.69 6.56 -22.13
N GLU A 483 3.34 7.20 -23.09
CA GLU A 483 3.78 6.54 -24.33
C GLU A 483 5.04 5.67 -24.22
N GLU A 484 5.83 5.68 -23.13
CA GLU A 484 7.01 4.79 -23.03
C GLU A 484 7.16 4.02 -21.70
N VAL A 485 7.13 4.69 -20.54
CA VAL A 485 7.45 4.02 -19.25
C VAL A 485 6.24 3.30 -18.65
N GLY A 486 5.04 3.92 -18.71
CA GLY A 486 3.79 3.31 -18.25
C GLY A 486 3.39 2.08 -19.07
N ALA A 487 3.55 2.15 -20.40
CA ALA A 487 3.35 1.03 -21.32
C ALA A 487 4.30 -0.15 -21.00
N ALA A 488 5.60 0.10 -20.77
CA ALA A 488 6.55 -0.95 -20.40
C ALA A 488 6.19 -1.63 -19.05
N LYS A 489 5.75 -0.86 -18.06
CA LYS A 489 5.28 -1.40 -16.76
C LYS A 489 4.00 -2.21 -16.88
N THR A 490 3.07 -1.78 -17.72
CA THR A 490 1.82 -2.50 -18.03
C THR A 490 2.11 -3.80 -18.80
N MET A 491 3.07 -3.80 -19.73
CA MET A 491 3.51 -4.98 -20.49
C MET A 491 4.17 -6.07 -19.64
N LEU A 492 5.00 -5.69 -18.67
CA LEU A 492 5.66 -6.63 -17.76
C LEU A 492 4.69 -7.31 -16.80
N ALA A 493 3.54 -6.70 -16.50
CA ALA A 493 2.46 -7.34 -15.74
C ALA A 493 1.73 -8.44 -16.55
N ARG A 494 1.82 -8.38 -17.89
CA ARG A 494 1.24 -9.35 -18.82
C ARG A 494 2.20 -10.52 -19.10
N GLU A 495 3.43 -10.48 -18.58
CA GLU A 495 4.35 -11.63 -18.62
C GLU A 495 3.80 -12.78 -17.77
N GLY A 496 3.86 -14.00 -18.30
CA GLY A 496 3.46 -15.18 -17.55
C GLY A 496 3.09 -16.37 -18.40
N ARG A 497 2.43 -17.33 -17.74
CA ARG A 497 1.91 -18.54 -18.37
C ARG A 497 0.43 -18.38 -18.70
N TYR A 498 0.04 -18.80 -19.89
CA TYR A 498 -1.31 -18.66 -20.41
C TYR A 498 -1.80 -20.02 -20.92
N LEU A 499 -3.05 -20.37 -20.57
CA LEU A 499 -3.76 -21.43 -21.26
C LEU A 499 -4.26 -20.87 -22.59
N THR A 500 -3.81 -21.44 -23.71
CA THR A 500 -4.28 -21.04 -25.02
C THR A 500 -5.42 -21.91 -25.50
N PHE A 501 -6.36 -21.32 -26.23
CA PHE A 501 -7.52 -21.99 -26.80
C PHE A 501 -7.99 -21.29 -28.07
N MET A 502 -8.79 -22.00 -28.87
CA MET A 502 -9.30 -21.51 -30.14
C MET A 502 -10.71 -20.93 -29.98
N LEU A 503 -10.95 -19.82 -30.64
CA LEU A 503 -12.28 -19.28 -30.95
C LEU A 503 -12.26 -18.78 -32.39
N ASN A 504 -13.17 -19.28 -33.23
CA ASN A 504 -13.38 -18.78 -34.59
C ASN A 504 -12.10 -18.73 -35.45
N ASN A 505 -11.30 -19.80 -35.39
CA ASN A 505 -9.99 -19.93 -36.05
C ASN A 505 -8.93 -18.92 -35.58
N GLN A 506 -9.16 -18.21 -34.49
CA GLN A 506 -8.20 -17.36 -33.81
C GLN A 506 -7.78 -17.98 -32.47
N GLU A 507 -6.55 -17.71 -32.06
CA GLU A 507 -5.99 -18.26 -30.84
C GLU A 507 -6.00 -17.20 -29.74
N PHE A 508 -6.63 -17.53 -28.63
CA PHE A 508 -6.78 -16.71 -27.46
C PHE A 508 -5.98 -17.30 -26.30
N GLY A 509 -5.62 -16.47 -25.32
CA GLY A 509 -4.91 -16.89 -24.12
C GLY A 509 -5.51 -16.28 -22.86
N VAL A 510 -5.83 -17.13 -21.88
CA VAL A 510 -6.19 -16.68 -20.53
C VAL A 510 -5.05 -17.00 -19.56
N ASN A 511 -4.78 -16.10 -18.62
CA ASN A 511 -3.72 -16.33 -17.64
C ASN A 511 -3.98 -17.65 -16.89
N ILE A 512 -2.97 -18.53 -16.81
CA ILE A 512 -3.15 -19.87 -16.22
C ILE A 512 -3.56 -19.81 -14.76
N LEU A 513 -3.21 -18.73 -14.05
CA LEU A 513 -3.57 -18.54 -12.64
C LEU A 513 -5.08 -18.35 -12.44
N LYS A 514 -5.80 -17.91 -13.47
CA LYS A 514 -7.27 -17.79 -13.46
C LYS A 514 -7.96 -19.10 -13.81
N VAL A 515 -7.24 -20.12 -14.28
CA VAL A 515 -7.81 -21.43 -14.66
C VAL A 515 -7.74 -22.40 -13.48
N LYS A 516 -8.88 -23.00 -13.12
CA LYS A 516 -8.95 -24.04 -12.09
C LYS A 516 -8.85 -25.44 -12.68
N GLU A 517 -9.63 -25.71 -13.72
CA GLU A 517 -9.60 -26.98 -14.43
C GLU A 517 -10.22 -26.85 -15.83
N ILE A 518 -9.91 -27.81 -16.69
CA ILE A 518 -10.49 -27.93 -18.03
C ILE A 518 -11.31 -29.22 -18.02
N ILE A 519 -12.59 -29.11 -18.35
CA ILE A 519 -13.49 -30.25 -18.44
C ILE A 519 -14.05 -30.38 -19.86
N LYS A 520 -14.40 -31.60 -20.25
CA LYS A 520 -15.10 -31.84 -21.52
C LYS A 520 -16.49 -31.21 -21.47
N MET A 521 -17.05 -30.96 -22.66
CA MET A 521 -18.47 -30.58 -22.73
C MET A 521 -19.34 -31.59 -21.99
N MET A 522 -20.24 -31.05 -21.19
CA MET A 522 -21.26 -31.79 -20.48
C MET A 522 -22.59 -31.07 -20.64
N ASP A 523 -23.68 -31.79 -20.43
CA ASP A 523 -25.01 -31.19 -20.48
C ASP A 523 -25.16 -30.16 -19.35
N PHE A 524 -25.75 -29.02 -19.70
CA PHE A 524 -26.06 -27.93 -18.77
C PHE A 524 -27.56 -27.69 -18.69
N VAL A 525 -28.01 -27.26 -17.52
CA VAL A 525 -29.41 -26.88 -17.28
C VAL A 525 -29.58 -25.43 -17.73
N LYS A 526 -30.43 -25.22 -18.74
CA LYS A 526 -30.74 -23.87 -19.24
C LYS A 526 -31.47 -23.04 -18.19
N VAL A 527 -31.08 -21.78 -18.05
CA VAL A 527 -31.74 -20.80 -17.19
C VAL A 527 -32.60 -19.89 -18.07
N HIS A 528 -33.80 -19.53 -17.60
CA HIS A 528 -34.70 -18.66 -18.34
C HIS A 528 -34.33 -17.19 -18.15
N GLN A 529 -34.63 -16.34 -19.15
CA GLN A 529 -34.42 -14.88 -19.09
C GLN A 529 -32.97 -14.42 -18.93
N VAL A 530 -32.00 -15.22 -19.37
CA VAL A 530 -30.58 -14.84 -19.42
C VAL A 530 -30.16 -14.43 -20.83
N PRO A 531 -29.12 -13.60 -20.99
CA PRO A 531 -28.55 -13.28 -22.31
C PRO A 531 -28.13 -14.53 -23.08
N SER A 532 -28.11 -14.46 -24.42
CA SER A 532 -27.81 -15.61 -25.29
C SER A 532 -26.44 -16.26 -25.04
N TYR A 533 -25.48 -15.50 -24.53
CA TYR A 533 -24.16 -15.99 -24.15
C TYR A 533 -24.17 -16.81 -22.85
N ALA A 534 -25.16 -16.64 -21.97
CA ALA A 534 -25.30 -17.41 -20.75
C ALA A 534 -26.06 -18.70 -21.05
N LYS A 535 -25.33 -19.82 -21.17
CA LYS A 535 -25.92 -21.09 -21.64
C LYS A 535 -26.70 -21.81 -20.54
N GLY A 536 -26.33 -21.61 -19.28
CA GLY A 536 -27.02 -22.21 -18.15
C GLY A 536 -26.10 -22.48 -16.97
N VAL A 537 -26.37 -23.55 -16.24
CA VAL A 537 -25.55 -24.02 -15.12
C VAL A 537 -25.20 -25.49 -15.26
N ILE A 538 -24.03 -25.90 -14.78
CA ILE A 538 -23.63 -27.30 -14.61
C ILE A 538 -23.49 -27.62 -13.13
N ASN A 539 -23.60 -28.91 -12.79
CA ASN A 539 -23.17 -29.41 -11.48
C ASN A 539 -21.80 -30.05 -11.63
N LEU A 540 -20.77 -29.42 -11.05
CA LEU A 540 -19.41 -29.92 -11.02
C LEU A 540 -19.01 -30.17 -9.57
N ARG A 541 -18.88 -31.45 -9.19
CA ARG A 541 -18.50 -31.89 -7.82
C ARG A 541 -19.34 -31.20 -6.73
N GLU A 542 -20.66 -31.29 -6.86
CA GLU A 542 -21.65 -30.72 -5.92
C GLU A 542 -21.69 -29.19 -5.88
N ARG A 543 -21.03 -28.53 -6.84
CA ARG A 543 -21.08 -27.07 -7.01
C ARG A 543 -21.84 -26.71 -8.28
N VAL A 544 -22.75 -25.76 -8.15
CA VAL A 544 -23.46 -25.18 -9.29
C VAL A 544 -22.58 -24.12 -9.93
N ILE A 545 -22.13 -24.36 -11.15
CA ILE A 545 -21.24 -23.45 -11.90
C ILE A 545 -21.99 -22.86 -13.09
N PRO A 546 -22.07 -21.52 -13.23
CA PRO A 546 -22.64 -20.87 -14.40
C PRO A 546 -21.76 -21.08 -15.63
N ILE A 547 -22.39 -21.30 -16.78
CA ILE A 547 -21.73 -21.51 -18.07
C ILE A 547 -21.97 -20.33 -19.01
N ILE A 548 -20.88 -19.76 -19.50
CA ILE A 548 -20.86 -18.69 -20.50
C ILE A 548 -20.20 -19.20 -21.78
N ASP A 549 -20.84 -18.99 -22.91
CA ASP A 549 -20.25 -19.19 -24.23
C ASP A 549 -19.42 -17.97 -24.61
N LEU A 550 -18.10 -18.16 -24.70
CA LEU A 550 -17.18 -17.05 -24.94
C LEU A 550 -17.32 -16.48 -26.35
N ARG A 551 -17.68 -17.30 -27.36
CA ARG A 551 -17.94 -16.79 -28.72
C ARG A 551 -19.10 -15.81 -28.68
N ALA A 552 -20.21 -16.23 -28.09
CA ALA A 552 -21.41 -15.42 -27.99
C ALA A 552 -21.16 -14.15 -27.17
N LYS A 553 -20.40 -14.23 -26.06
CA LYS A 553 -20.05 -13.07 -25.23
C LYS A 553 -19.17 -12.06 -25.99
N LEU A 554 -18.25 -12.54 -26.84
CA LEU A 554 -17.39 -11.70 -27.68
C LEU A 554 -18.04 -11.30 -29.02
N GLY A 555 -19.34 -11.57 -29.21
CA GLY A 555 -20.08 -11.20 -30.43
C GLY A 555 -19.73 -12.04 -31.67
N MET A 556 -19.09 -13.19 -31.50
CA MET A 556 -18.77 -14.12 -32.58
C MET A 556 -19.97 -15.04 -32.89
N PRO A 557 -20.10 -15.56 -34.13
CA PRO A 557 -21.19 -16.48 -34.49
C PRO A 557 -21.18 -17.73 -33.62
N GLU A 558 -22.32 -18.15 -33.08
CA GLU A 558 -22.42 -19.41 -32.32
C GLU A 558 -22.17 -20.64 -33.21
N ILE A 559 -21.63 -21.70 -32.62
CA ILE A 559 -21.43 -23.00 -33.29
C ILE A 559 -22.09 -24.12 -32.50
N GLN A 560 -22.39 -25.22 -33.18
CA GLN A 560 -22.75 -26.44 -32.49
C GLN A 560 -21.50 -27.03 -31.80
N TYR A 561 -21.60 -27.28 -30.50
CA TYR A 561 -20.52 -27.90 -29.73
C TYR A 561 -20.23 -29.31 -30.23
N ASN A 562 -18.95 -29.69 -30.23
CA ASN A 562 -18.48 -31.00 -30.67
C ASN A 562 -17.52 -31.60 -29.63
N ASP A 563 -16.99 -32.79 -29.89
CA ASP A 563 -16.11 -33.52 -28.97
C ASP A 563 -14.79 -32.80 -28.63
N ARG A 564 -14.42 -31.75 -29.38
CA ARG A 564 -13.25 -30.90 -29.11
C ARG A 564 -13.60 -29.68 -28.27
N SER A 565 -14.86 -29.28 -28.23
CA SER A 565 -15.33 -28.19 -27.38
C SER A 565 -15.07 -28.53 -25.91
N CYS A 566 -14.65 -27.54 -25.14
CA CYS A 566 -14.28 -27.71 -23.75
C CYS A 566 -14.91 -26.59 -22.91
N ILE A 567 -15.13 -26.88 -21.63
CA ILE A 567 -15.47 -25.87 -20.62
C ILE A 567 -14.21 -25.63 -19.79
N VAL A 568 -13.71 -24.40 -19.83
CA VAL A 568 -12.60 -23.95 -18.99
C VAL A 568 -13.21 -23.34 -17.73
N ILE A 569 -12.97 -23.96 -16.57
CA ILE A 569 -13.41 -23.42 -15.29
C ILE A 569 -12.42 -22.35 -14.88
N VAL A 570 -12.87 -21.10 -14.88
CA VAL A 570 -12.08 -19.94 -14.46
C VAL A 570 -12.59 -19.38 -13.14
N GLU A 571 -11.69 -18.72 -12.42
CA GLU A 571 -12.00 -17.96 -11.23
C GLU A 571 -12.06 -16.48 -11.58
N SER A 572 -13.26 -15.89 -11.47
CA SER A 572 -13.49 -14.49 -11.75
C SER A 572 -13.82 -13.73 -10.47
N ASP A 573 -13.21 -12.55 -10.32
CA ASP A 573 -13.40 -11.71 -9.14
C ASP A 573 -14.43 -10.62 -9.47
N PHE A 574 -15.63 -10.71 -8.88
CA PHE A 574 -16.71 -9.75 -9.09
C PHE A 574 -17.28 -9.30 -7.75
N HIS A 575 -17.33 -7.97 -7.50
CA HIS A 575 -17.76 -7.39 -6.22
C HIS A 575 -17.14 -8.06 -4.97
N HIS A 576 -15.82 -8.27 -4.98
CA HIS A 576 -15.06 -8.87 -3.86
C HIS A 576 -15.41 -10.33 -3.51
N GLU A 577 -16.21 -11.02 -4.33
CA GLU A 577 -16.40 -12.47 -4.24
C GLU A 577 -15.73 -13.16 -5.42
N SER A 578 -14.84 -14.10 -5.13
CA SER A 578 -14.24 -14.95 -6.15
C SER A 578 -15.21 -16.06 -6.52
N LYS A 579 -15.67 -16.08 -7.78
CA LYS A 579 -16.68 -17.02 -8.28
C LYS A 579 -16.11 -17.88 -9.39
N GLN A 580 -16.47 -19.17 -9.37
CA GLN A 580 -16.13 -20.09 -10.45
C GLN A 580 -17.14 -19.93 -11.58
N ILE A 581 -16.65 -19.72 -12.79
CA ILE A 581 -17.45 -19.61 -14.01
C ILE A 581 -16.88 -20.60 -15.02
N GLY A 582 -17.74 -21.37 -15.69
CA GLY A 582 -17.35 -22.21 -16.80
C GLY A 582 -17.45 -21.46 -18.11
N VAL A 583 -16.37 -21.42 -18.86
CA VAL A 583 -16.27 -20.71 -20.14
C VAL A 583 -16.13 -21.71 -21.26
N VAL A 584 -17.10 -21.72 -22.19
CA VAL A 584 -17.08 -22.62 -23.35
C VAL A 584 -16.15 -22.05 -24.42
N VAL A 585 -15.24 -22.89 -24.91
CA VAL A 585 -14.27 -22.59 -25.97
C VAL A 585 -14.29 -23.66 -27.06
N ASP A 586 -13.85 -23.34 -28.29
CA ASP A 586 -13.93 -24.27 -29.42
C ASP A 586 -13.03 -25.50 -29.20
N THR A 587 -11.80 -25.27 -28.73
CA THR A 587 -10.81 -26.30 -28.40
C THR A 587 -9.72 -25.69 -27.54
N VAL A 588 -9.26 -26.39 -26.51
CA VAL A 588 -8.06 -26.00 -25.76
C VAL A 588 -6.81 -26.46 -26.49
N SER A 589 -5.81 -25.59 -26.57
CA SER A 589 -4.54 -25.85 -27.26
C SER A 589 -3.48 -26.33 -26.27
N GLU A 590 -2.64 -25.44 -25.74
CA GLU A 590 -1.55 -25.78 -24.83
C GLU A 590 -1.31 -24.67 -23.79
N VAL A 591 -0.38 -24.89 -22.86
CA VAL A 591 0.05 -23.84 -21.92
C VAL A 591 1.34 -23.22 -22.43
N MET A 592 1.33 -21.92 -22.70
CA MET A 592 2.47 -21.19 -23.24
C MET A 592 3.00 -20.17 -22.24
N SER A 593 4.29 -19.89 -22.31
CA SER A 593 4.92 -18.82 -21.53
C SER A 593 5.28 -17.68 -22.46
N PHE A 594 4.86 -16.46 -22.13
CA PHE A 594 5.19 -15.25 -22.87
C PHE A 594 5.98 -14.30 -21.98
N LYS A 595 7.11 -13.83 -22.47
CA LYS A 595 7.87 -12.73 -21.88
C LYS A 595 7.24 -11.41 -22.26
N ALA A 596 7.46 -10.36 -21.48
CA ALA A 596 6.96 -9.03 -21.79
C ALA A 596 7.38 -8.53 -23.20
N SER A 597 8.60 -8.88 -23.64
CA SER A 597 9.10 -8.53 -24.98
C SER A 597 8.37 -9.21 -26.14
N GLU A 598 7.59 -10.25 -25.86
CA GLU A 598 6.83 -11.01 -26.85
C GLU A 598 5.36 -10.55 -26.90
N ILE A 599 4.97 -9.60 -26.05
CA ILE A 599 3.61 -9.08 -25.93
C ILE A 599 3.58 -7.64 -26.41
N GLU A 600 2.70 -7.35 -27.37
CA GLU A 600 2.48 -6.00 -27.91
C GLU A 600 1.11 -5.47 -27.48
N GLU A 601 0.93 -4.15 -27.53
CA GLU A 601 -0.38 -3.54 -27.25
C GLU A 601 -1.38 -3.99 -28.33
N PRO A 602 -2.66 -4.15 -27.98
CA PRO A 602 -3.68 -4.33 -28.99
C PRO A 602 -3.70 -3.10 -29.92
N PRO A 603 -3.89 -3.29 -31.24
CA PRO A 603 -3.99 -2.17 -32.16
C PRO A 603 -5.19 -1.28 -31.81
N SER A 604 -5.04 0.04 -31.94
CA SER A 604 -6.15 0.97 -31.73
C SER A 604 -7.13 0.91 -32.92
N PHE A 605 -8.32 0.38 -32.67
CA PHE A 605 -9.37 0.22 -33.70
C PHE A 605 -10.51 1.23 -33.54
N GLY A 606 -10.20 2.53 -33.36
CA GLY A 606 -11.21 3.61 -33.30
C GLY A 606 -12.32 3.39 -32.26
N ALA A 607 -13.35 4.25 -32.27
CA ALA A 607 -14.41 4.24 -31.26
C ALA A 607 -15.46 3.13 -31.41
N SER A 608 -15.36 2.27 -32.43
CA SER A 608 -16.40 1.30 -32.81
C SER A 608 -16.09 -0.16 -32.48
N VAL A 609 -14.89 -0.47 -31.96
CA VAL A 609 -14.48 -1.84 -31.62
C VAL A 609 -14.18 -1.91 -30.13
N ASN A 610 -14.92 -2.74 -29.39
CA ASN A 610 -14.63 -2.98 -27.98
C ASN A 610 -13.40 -3.90 -27.87
N THR A 611 -12.26 -3.31 -27.50
CA THR A 611 -10.99 -4.02 -27.23
C THR A 611 -10.63 -4.03 -25.75
N SER A 612 -11.53 -3.62 -24.85
CA SER A 612 -11.19 -3.42 -23.42
C SER A 612 -10.76 -4.73 -22.73
N TYR A 613 -11.33 -5.85 -23.15
CA TYR A 613 -10.99 -7.17 -22.63
C TYR A 613 -9.68 -7.76 -23.17
N ILE A 614 -9.00 -7.09 -24.12
CA ILE A 614 -7.75 -7.60 -24.69
C ILE A 614 -6.58 -7.09 -23.84
N LEU A 615 -5.92 -8.02 -23.14
CA LEU A 615 -4.69 -7.73 -22.41
C LEU A 615 -3.52 -7.44 -23.36
N GLY A 616 -3.43 -8.08 -24.52
CA GLY A 616 -2.32 -7.82 -25.43
C GLY A 616 -2.18 -8.87 -26.52
N MET A 617 -1.26 -8.63 -27.44
CA MET A 617 -1.01 -9.47 -28.61
C MET A 617 0.33 -10.19 -28.43
N ALA A 618 0.28 -11.49 -28.12
CA ALA A 618 1.49 -12.29 -27.91
C ALA A 618 1.98 -12.90 -29.23
N LYS A 619 3.27 -12.68 -29.55
CA LYS A 619 3.95 -13.26 -30.71
C LYS A 619 4.55 -14.62 -30.35
N ALA A 620 4.14 -15.66 -31.09
CA ALA A 620 4.70 -17.00 -31.00
C ALA A 620 5.08 -17.49 -32.41
N GLY A 621 6.32 -17.24 -32.81
CA GLY A 621 6.77 -17.50 -34.19
C GLY A 621 6.06 -16.59 -35.19
N SER A 622 5.37 -17.17 -36.19
CA SER A 622 4.63 -16.43 -37.21
C SER A 622 3.14 -16.19 -36.86
N LYS A 623 2.68 -16.67 -35.71
CA LYS A 623 1.28 -16.55 -35.27
C LYS A 623 1.16 -15.57 -34.11
N VAL A 624 0.10 -14.78 -34.15
CA VAL A 624 -0.27 -13.84 -33.08
C VAL A 624 -1.41 -14.44 -32.27
N LYS A 625 -1.33 -14.34 -30.95
CA LYS A 625 -2.34 -14.80 -30.00
C LYS A 625 -2.90 -13.61 -29.24
N ILE A 626 -4.21 -13.61 -29.02
CA ILE A 626 -4.91 -12.56 -28.30
C ILE A 626 -4.97 -12.95 -26.82
N LEU A 627 -4.20 -12.29 -25.97
CA LEU A 627 -4.28 -12.47 -24.53
C LEU A 627 -5.49 -11.69 -24.02
N ILE A 628 -6.36 -12.32 -23.23
CA ILE A 628 -7.59 -11.71 -22.73
C ILE A 628 -7.61 -11.60 -21.21
N ASP A 629 -8.18 -10.50 -20.74
CA ASP A 629 -8.56 -10.30 -19.35
C ASP A 629 -9.90 -10.99 -19.19
N ILE A 630 -9.91 -12.14 -18.52
CA ILE A 630 -11.14 -12.93 -18.39
C ILE A 630 -12.17 -12.25 -17.49
N ASP A 631 -11.75 -11.39 -16.56
CA ASP A 631 -12.69 -10.66 -15.72
C ASP A 631 -13.43 -9.62 -16.57
N GLN A 632 -12.71 -8.81 -17.34
CA GLN A 632 -13.33 -7.85 -18.25
C GLN A 632 -14.07 -8.51 -19.42
N ALA A 633 -13.65 -9.69 -19.86
CA ALA A 633 -14.33 -10.40 -20.94
C ALA A 633 -15.71 -10.92 -20.49
N LEU A 634 -15.91 -11.20 -19.19
CA LEU A 634 -17.13 -11.80 -18.65
C LEU A 634 -18.12 -10.77 -18.12
N HIS A 635 -17.64 -9.62 -17.63
CA HIS A 635 -18.46 -8.52 -17.11
C HIS A 635 -18.62 -7.47 -18.20
#